data_AF-A0A7X8ZBS7-F1
#
_entry.id   AF-A0A7X8ZBS7-F1
#
_cell.length_a   1.000
_cell.length_b   1.000
_cell.length_c   1.000
_cell.angle_alpha   90.00
_cell.angle_beta   90.00
_cell.angle_gamma   90.00
#
_symmetry.space_group_name_H-M   'P 1'
#
loop_
_entity.id
_entity.type
_entity.pdbx_description
1 polymer ?
#
loop_
_entity_poly.entity_id
_entity_poly.type
_entity_poly.pdbx_seq_one_letter_code
_entity_poly.pdbx_strand_id
1 'polypeptide(L)'
;MSEKKNLDAVINELGYKIVENIDKHKGKERNSLIAHIDKALGVLVNDGVYAYYVFCKSKDRFGNKNKYEDKLYSKIFITDIANKLRAYINFENEKTQDINQEDEEDTEQVFFQNLSEDLHELLFFREMLETVLIYARYHAKTLGDRNE
;
A
#
# COMPACT_ATOMS: atom_id res chain seq x y z
N MET A 1 18.42 11.51 -18.70
CA MET A 1 18.43 10.81 -17.39
C MET A 1 17.20 11.26 -16.63
N SER A 2 16.23 10.38 -16.40
CA SER A 2 15.08 10.69 -15.55
C SER A 2 15.63 10.93 -14.15
N GLU A 3 15.41 12.11 -13.59
CA GLU A 3 15.87 12.49 -12.27
C GLU A 3 15.14 11.60 -11.25
N LYS A 4 15.84 10.64 -10.65
CA LYS A 4 15.25 9.75 -9.65
C LYS A 4 14.83 10.64 -8.48
N LYS A 5 13.52 10.87 -8.35
CA LYS A 5 12.95 11.77 -7.34
C LYS A 5 13.47 11.33 -5.97
N ASN A 6 13.76 12.30 -5.10
CA ASN A 6 14.20 12.01 -3.75
C ASN A 6 13.20 11.07 -3.03
N LEU A 7 13.72 10.06 -2.33
CA LEU A 7 12.89 9.02 -1.70
C LEU A 7 11.92 9.60 -0.67
N ASP A 8 12.38 10.52 0.19
CA ASP A 8 11.53 11.17 1.20
C ASP A 8 10.37 11.91 0.54
N ALA A 9 10.64 12.60 -0.59
CA ALA A 9 9.61 13.27 -1.36
C ALA A 9 8.59 12.28 -1.94
N VAL A 10 9.01 11.07 -2.37
CA VAL A 10 8.10 10.03 -2.84
C VAL A 10 7.28 9.43 -1.70
N ILE A 11 7.89 9.16 -0.54
CA ILE A 11 7.22 8.67 0.66
C ILE A 11 6.16 9.66 1.13
N ASN A 12 6.48 10.96 1.19
CA ASN A 12 5.53 12.01 1.53
C ASN A 12 4.36 12.09 0.53
N GLU A 13 4.66 12.06 -0.77
CA GLU A 13 3.64 12.09 -1.81
C GLU A 13 2.70 10.87 -1.71
N LEU A 14 3.23 9.68 -1.42
CA LEU A 14 2.42 8.48 -1.20
C LEU A 14 1.51 8.61 0.02
N GLY A 15 2.04 9.09 1.15
CA GLY A 15 1.24 9.34 2.36
C GLY A 15 0.09 10.31 2.09
N TYR A 16 0.35 11.40 1.36
CA TYR A 16 -0.68 12.34 0.92
C TYR A 16 -1.70 11.68 -0.02
N LYS A 17 -1.25 10.93 -1.03
CA LYS A 17 -2.13 10.27 -2.02
C LYS A 17 -3.08 9.26 -1.42
N ILE A 18 -2.67 8.53 -0.38
CA ILE A 18 -3.58 7.66 0.38
C ILE A 18 -4.77 8.49 0.87
N VAL A 19 -4.51 9.61 1.52
CA VAL A 19 -5.54 10.47 2.12
C VAL A 19 -6.37 11.19 1.06
N GLU A 20 -5.76 11.64 -0.04
CA GLU A 20 -6.45 12.22 -1.19
C GLU A 20 -7.44 11.22 -1.82
N ASN A 21 -7.04 9.95 -1.96
CA ASN A 21 -7.93 8.91 -2.45
C ASN A 21 -9.08 8.63 -1.47
N ILE A 22 -8.79 8.59 -0.17
CA ILE A 22 -9.80 8.40 0.88
C ILE A 22 -10.83 9.54 0.90
N ASP A 23 -10.41 10.78 0.67
CA ASP A 23 -11.30 11.96 0.72
C ASP A 23 -12.31 12.01 -0.44
N LYS A 24 -12.13 11.18 -1.48
CA LYS A 24 -13.11 10.97 -2.56
C LYS A 24 -14.35 10.21 -2.08
N HIS A 25 -14.24 9.49 -0.96
CA HIS A 25 -15.32 8.71 -0.36
C HIS A 25 -16.04 9.52 0.74
N LYS A 26 -17.22 9.07 1.19
CA LYS A 26 -18.00 9.77 2.22
C LYS A 26 -18.57 8.82 3.28
N GLY A 27 -18.97 9.39 4.41
CA GLY A 27 -19.66 8.67 5.48
C GLY A 27 -18.87 7.48 6.04
N LYS A 28 -19.55 6.34 6.21
CA LYS A 28 -18.98 5.15 6.85
C LYS A 28 -17.79 4.55 6.10
N GLU A 29 -17.80 4.61 4.76
CA GLU A 29 -16.73 4.09 3.92
C GLU A 29 -15.43 4.89 4.13
N ARG A 30 -15.51 6.23 4.02
CA ARG A 30 -14.40 7.14 4.33
C ARG A 30 -13.83 6.88 5.72
N ASN A 31 -14.71 6.82 6.74
CA ASN A 31 -14.27 6.58 8.12
C ASN A 31 -13.61 5.20 8.29
N SER A 32 -14.07 4.19 7.55
CA SER A 32 -13.46 2.85 7.57
C SER A 32 -12.09 2.83 6.94
N LEU A 33 -11.88 3.57 5.85
CA LEU A 33 -10.58 3.73 5.20
C LEU A 33 -9.60 4.53 6.09
N ILE A 34 -10.05 5.61 6.73
CA ILE A 34 -9.23 6.36 7.70
C ILE A 34 -8.78 5.43 8.84
N ALA A 35 -9.72 4.69 9.45
CA ALA A 35 -9.39 3.72 10.49
C ALA A 35 -8.52 2.57 9.99
N HIS A 36 -8.50 2.30 8.67
CA HIS A 36 -7.65 1.27 8.09
C HIS A 36 -6.19 1.66 8.09
N ILE A 37 -5.83 2.96 8.01
CA ILE A 37 -4.45 3.43 8.11
C ILE A 37 -3.79 2.91 9.39
N ASP A 38 -4.43 3.13 10.55
CA ASP A 38 -3.90 2.69 11.85
C ASP A 38 -3.84 1.16 11.96
N LYS A 39 -4.85 0.45 11.43
CA LYS A 39 -4.88 -1.03 11.46
C LYS A 39 -3.78 -1.62 10.59
N ALA A 40 -3.62 -1.12 9.38
CA ALA A 40 -2.62 -1.60 8.44
C ALA A 40 -1.20 -1.28 8.94
N LEU A 41 -0.98 -0.08 9.49
CA LEU A 41 0.27 0.27 10.17
C LEU A 41 0.55 -0.69 11.35
N GLY A 42 -0.47 -1.00 12.17
CA GLY A 42 -0.33 -1.95 13.27
C GLY A 42 0.06 -3.37 12.80
N VAL A 43 -0.57 -3.87 11.72
CA VAL A 43 -0.21 -5.17 11.13
C VAL A 43 1.21 -5.14 10.56
N LEU A 44 1.60 -4.08 9.85
CA LEU A 44 2.95 -3.94 9.30
C LEU A 44 4.02 -3.97 10.39
N VAL A 45 3.82 -3.22 11.47
CA VAL A 45 4.80 -3.08 12.56
C VAL A 45 4.94 -4.40 13.35
N ASN A 46 3.83 -5.10 13.60
CA ASN A 46 3.82 -6.31 14.43
C ASN A 46 4.08 -7.60 13.64
N ASP A 47 3.48 -7.74 12.46
CA ASP A 47 3.42 -9.01 11.71
C ASP A 47 4.20 -8.95 10.37
N GLY A 48 4.66 -7.76 9.97
CA GLY A 48 5.54 -7.56 8.81
C GLY A 48 4.83 -7.32 7.48
N VAL A 49 5.62 -7.19 6.41
CA VAL A 49 5.17 -6.71 5.09
C VAL A 49 4.19 -7.68 4.43
N TYR A 50 4.44 -8.99 4.49
CA TYR A 50 3.55 -9.96 3.86
C TYR A 50 2.19 -10.03 4.58
N ALA A 51 2.19 -9.95 5.92
CA ALA A 51 0.96 -9.87 6.69
C ALA A 51 0.15 -8.62 6.35
N TYR A 52 0.82 -7.47 6.19
CA TYR A 52 0.21 -6.23 5.71
C TYR A 52 -0.48 -6.42 4.35
N TYR A 53 0.23 -7.01 3.37
CA TYR A 53 -0.29 -7.27 2.03
C TYR A 53 -1.56 -8.13 2.07
N VAL A 54 -1.50 -9.28 2.74
CA VAL A 54 -2.65 -10.19 2.86
C VAL A 54 -3.80 -9.53 3.62
N PHE A 55 -3.51 -8.75 4.67
CA PHE A 55 -4.52 -8.05 5.46
C PHE A 55 -5.29 -7.03 4.61
N CYS A 56 -4.61 -6.18 3.86
CA CYS A 56 -5.23 -5.19 2.98
C CYS A 56 -6.07 -5.88 1.91
N LYS A 57 -5.50 -6.89 1.24
CA LYS A 57 -6.18 -7.70 0.21
C LYS A 57 -7.41 -8.41 0.73
N SER A 58 -7.39 -8.87 1.99
CA SER A 58 -8.53 -9.54 2.60
C SER A 58 -9.76 -8.62 2.70
N LYS A 59 -9.57 -7.31 2.88
CA LYS A 59 -10.67 -6.36 3.05
C LYS A 59 -11.53 -6.22 1.80
N ASP A 60 -10.93 -6.36 0.62
CA ASP A 60 -11.68 -6.36 -0.63
C ASP A 60 -12.55 -7.61 -0.78
N ARG A 61 -12.09 -8.77 -0.29
CA ARG A 61 -12.82 -10.05 -0.38
C ARG A 61 -14.04 -10.15 0.54
N PHE A 62 -14.10 -9.34 1.60
CA PHE A 62 -15.23 -9.30 2.54
C PHE A 62 -16.28 -8.24 2.19
N GLY A 63 -16.03 -7.38 1.19
CA GLY A 63 -16.97 -6.38 0.70
C GLY A 63 -17.85 -6.93 -0.43
N ASN A 64 -19.10 -7.26 -0.13
CA ASN A 64 -20.16 -7.62 -1.11
C ASN A 64 -19.84 -8.75 -2.12
N LYS A 65 -20.48 -9.91 -1.91
CA LYS A 65 -20.45 -11.11 -2.79
C LYS A 65 -20.87 -10.89 -4.27
N ASN A 66 -21.26 -9.67 -4.67
CA ASN A 66 -21.90 -9.40 -5.97
C ASN A 66 -21.20 -8.35 -6.86
N LYS A 67 -19.95 -7.96 -6.60
CA LYS A 67 -19.20 -7.15 -7.57
C LYS A 67 -17.73 -7.57 -7.63
N TYR A 68 -17.33 -8.07 -8.79
CA TYR A 68 -15.97 -8.42 -9.16
C TYR A 68 -15.00 -7.23 -9.26
N GLU A 69 -15.35 -6.02 -8.78
CA GLU A 69 -14.70 -4.81 -9.31
C GLU A 69 -14.19 -3.79 -8.28
N ASP A 70 -14.52 -3.88 -6.98
CA ASP A 70 -14.08 -2.85 -6.03
C ASP A 70 -12.91 -3.33 -5.16
N LYS A 71 -11.72 -3.42 -5.77
CA LYS A 71 -10.44 -3.66 -5.07
C LYS A 71 -9.94 -2.40 -4.35
N LEU A 72 -10.83 -1.74 -3.61
CA LEU A 72 -10.61 -0.41 -3.03
C LEU A 72 -9.41 -0.39 -2.08
N TYR A 73 -9.32 -1.36 -1.17
CA TYR A 73 -8.23 -1.45 -0.20
C TYR A 73 -6.92 -1.80 -0.89
N SER A 74 -6.90 -2.78 -1.80
CA SER A 74 -5.71 -3.13 -2.55
C SER A 74 -5.21 -1.93 -3.36
N LYS A 75 -6.09 -1.21 -4.03
CA LYS A 75 -5.71 -0.02 -4.81
C LYS A 75 -5.06 1.07 -3.94
N ILE A 76 -5.68 1.42 -2.81
CA ILE A 76 -5.22 2.52 -1.95
C ILE A 76 -3.95 2.14 -1.15
N PHE A 77 -3.88 0.90 -0.66
CA PHE A 77 -2.87 0.47 0.31
C PHE A 77 -1.83 -0.50 -0.26
N ILE A 78 -1.95 -0.95 -1.51
CA ILE A 78 -1.03 -1.93 -2.09
C ILE A 78 -0.54 -1.42 -3.44
N THR A 79 -1.41 -1.35 -4.44
CA THR A 79 -1.06 -1.17 -5.85
C THR A 79 -0.25 0.11 -6.08
N ASP A 80 -0.78 1.27 -5.67
CA ASP A 80 -0.12 2.56 -5.88
C ASP A 80 1.22 2.66 -5.13
N ILE A 81 1.29 2.07 -3.93
CA ILE A 81 2.48 2.10 -3.08
C ILE A 81 3.56 1.19 -3.66
N ALA A 82 3.23 -0.07 -3.95
CA ALA A 82 4.15 -1.05 -4.50
C ALA A 82 4.69 -0.60 -5.85
N ASN A 83 3.84 -0.08 -6.75
CA ASN A 83 4.27 0.41 -8.07
C ASN A 83 5.31 1.53 -7.97
N LYS A 84 5.15 2.46 -7.01
CA LYS A 84 6.11 3.54 -6.82
C LYS A 84 7.37 3.12 -6.07
N LEU A 85 7.23 2.33 -5.00
CA LEU A 85 8.35 1.94 -4.16
C LEU A 85 9.23 0.88 -4.83
N ARG A 86 8.69 0.07 -5.75
CA ARG A 86 9.46 -0.91 -6.54
C ARG A 86 10.68 -0.29 -7.22
N ALA A 87 10.61 0.98 -7.65
CA ALA A 87 11.74 1.68 -8.27
C ALA A 87 12.97 1.87 -7.35
N TYR A 88 12.82 1.62 -6.04
CA TYR A 88 13.85 1.74 -5.03
C TYR A 88 14.34 0.39 -4.49
N ILE A 89 13.71 -0.71 -4.93
CA ILE A 89 14.05 -2.08 -4.52
C ILE A 89 14.94 -2.72 -5.59
N ASN A 90 16.00 -3.41 -5.18
CA ASN A 90 16.87 -4.16 -6.08
C ASN A 90 16.74 -5.66 -5.81
N PHE A 91 15.93 -6.36 -6.59
CA PHE A 91 15.88 -7.81 -6.51
C PHE A 91 17.12 -8.42 -7.18
N GLU A 92 18.05 -8.98 -6.39
CA GLU A 92 19.20 -9.71 -6.95
C GLU A 92 18.77 -10.95 -7.74
N ASN A 93 17.63 -11.56 -7.38
CA ASN A 93 17.08 -12.76 -7.99
C ASN A 93 15.57 -12.60 -8.25
N GLU A 94 15.16 -11.59 -9.03
CA GLU A 94 13.74 -11.42 -9.36
C GLU A 94 13.21 -12.67 -10.08
N LYS A 95 12.27 -13.38 -9.46
CA LYS A 95 11.53 -14.42 -10.18
C LYS A 95 10.68 -13.72 -11.23
N THR A 96 11.15 -13.72 -12.47
CA THR A 96 10.29 -13.52 -13.63
C THR A 96 9.44 -14.79 -13.76
N GLN A 97 8.38 -14.90 -12.97
CA GLN A 97 7.33 -15.86 -13.34
C GLN A 97 6.84 -15.45 -14.73
N ASP A 98 6.59 -16.42 -15.62
CA ASP A 98 5.86 -16.20 -16.87
C ASP A 98 4.41 -15.80 -16.51
N ILE A 99 4.25 -14.57 -16.02
CA ILE A 99 2.96 -13.99 -15.72
C ILE A 99 2.35 -13.69 -17.09
N ASN A 100 1.34 -14.47 -17.49
CA ASN A 100 0.44 -14.02 -18.55
C ASN A 100 -0.04 -12.64 -18.09
N GLN A 101 0.29 -11.59 -18.84
CA GLN A 101 0.24 -10.17 -18.44
C GLN A 101 -1.18 -9.63 -18.15
N GLU A 102 -2.16 -10.50 -17.89
CA GLU A 102 -3.57 -10.14 -17.83
C GLU A 102 -4.09 -9.87 -16.40
N ASP A 103 -3.43 -10.35 -15.34
CA ASP A 103 -3.91 -10.19 -13.95
C ASP A 103 -2.96 -9.39 -13.03
N GLU A 104 -3.34 -8.15 -12.70
CA GLU A 104 -2.64 -7.25 -11.76
C GLU A 104 -2.44 -7.89 -10.37
N GLU A 105 -3.36 -8.77 -9.95
CA GLU A 105 -3.32 -9.50 -8.67
C GLU A 105 -2.15 -10.49 -8.58
N ASP A 106 -1.77 -11.10 -9.70
CA ASP A 106 -0.64 -12.02 -9.76
C ASP A 106 0.69 -11.25 -9.70
N THR A 107 0.74 -10.04 -10.27
CA THR A 107 1.95 -9.20 -10.24
C THR A 107 2.30 -8.68 -8.85
N GLU A 108 1.29 -8.32 -8.03
CA GLU A 108 1.49 -7.91 -6.64
C GLU A 108 1.95 -9.08 -5.78
N GLN A 109 1.33 -10.26 -5.96
CA GLN A 109 1.71 -11.44 -5.22
C GLN A 109 3.16 -11.83 -5.48
N VAL A 110 3.58 -11.84 -6.76
CA VAL A 110 4.97 -12.11 -7.14
C VAL A 110 5.92 -11.09 -6.52
N PHE A 111 5.56 -9.80 -6.51
CA PHE A 111 6.37 -8.76 -5.87
C PHE A 111 6.61 -9.03 -4.38
N PHE A 112 5.54 -9.25 -3.60
CA PHE A 112 5.68 -9.50 -2.16
C PHE A 112 6.36 -10.83 -1.85
N GLN A 113 6.24 -11.82 -2.73
CA GLN A 113 7.00 -13.07 -2.63
C GLN A 113 8.49 -12.84 -2.88
N ASN A 114 8.86 -12.16 -3.97
CA ASN A 114 10.26 -11.83 -4.26
C ASN A 114 10.88 -10.98 -3.14
N LEU A 115 10.12 -10.02 -2.61
CA LEU A 115 10.53 -9.22 -1.46
C LEU A 115 10.80 -10.07 -0.22
N SER A 116 10.03 -11.13 0.01
CA SER A 116 10.25 -12.01 1.17
C SER A 116 11.52 -12.87 1.07
N GLU A 117 12.10 -13.02 -0.12
CA GLU A 117 13.31 -13.81 -0.36
C GLU A 117 14.60 -13.03 -0.10
N ASP A 118 14.52 -11.69 -0.12
CA ASP A 118 15.63 -10.80 0.18
C ASP A 118 15.36 -10.04 1.47
N LEU A 119 16.06 -10.41 2.55
CA LEU A 119 15.89 -9.79 3.86
C LEU A 119 16.25 -8.30 3.86
N HIS A 120 17.26 -7.87 3.12
CA HIS A 120 17.66 -6.47 3.10
C HIS A 120 16.57 -5.64 2.44
N GLU A 121 16.12 -6.05 1.25
CA GLU A 121 15.08 -5.33 0.52
C GLU A 121 13.75 -5.37 1.29
N LEU A 122 13.43 -6.48 1.95
CA LEU A 122 12.25 -6.60 2.82
C LEU A 122 12.26 -5.58 3.95
N LEU A 123 13.39 -5.46 4.67
CA LEU A 123 13.52 -4.52 5.78
C LEU A 123 13.47 -3.07 5.28
N PHE A 124 14.11 -2.78 4.16
CA PHE A 124 14.08 -1.45 3.56
C PHE A 124 12.67 -1.07 3.09
N PHE A 125 11.97 -1.98 2.42
CA PHE A 125 10.57 -1.77 2.02
C PHE A 125 9.67 -1.56 3.23
N ARG A 126 9.86 -2.33 4.31
CA ARG A 126 9.12 -2.17 5.56
C ARG A 126 9.27 -0.75 6.10
N GLU A 127 10.50 -0.22 6.17
CA GLU A 127 10.76 1.14 6.67
C GLU A 127 10.10 2.21 5.79
N MET A 128 10.20 2.07 4.46
CA MET A 128 9.54 3.00 3.54
C MET A 128 8.02 2.97 3.71
N LEU A 129 7.42 1.78 3.73
CA LEU A 129 5.98 1.59 3.87
C LEU A 129 5.47 2.09 5.23
N GLU A 130 6.21 1.83 6.31
CA GLU A 130 5.89 2.34 7.65
C GLU A 130 5.86 3.87 7.65
N THR A 131 6.86 4.51 7.05
CA THR A 131 6.93 5.97 6.95
C THR A 131 5.79 6.54 6.09
N VAL A 132 5.44 5.87 4.98
CA VAL A 132 4.28 6.23 4.15
C VAL A 132 2.99 6.23 4.98
N LEU A 133 2.76 5.17 5.77
CA LEU A 133 1.54 5.06 6.60
C LEU A 133 1.54 6.05 7.77
N ILE A 134 2.69 6.37 8.34
CA ILE A 134 2.83 7.44 9.34
C ILE A 134 2.44 8.79 8.74
N TYR A 135 2.93 9.12 7.55
CA TYR A 135 2.54 10.36 6.86
C TYR A 135 1.07 10.36 6.46
N ALA A 136 0.53 9.24 5.99
CA ALA A 136 -0.90 9.11 5.73
C ALA A 136 -1.73 9.38 7.00
N ARG A 137 -1.31 8.84 8.15
CA ARG A 137 -1.95 9.09 9.45
C ARG A 137 -1.92 10.57 9.81
N TYR A 138 -0.80 11.27 9.60
CA TYR A 138 -0.72 12.72 9.84
C TYR A 138 -1.64 13.50 8.91
N HIS A 139 -1.64 13.20 7.61
CA HIS A 139 -2.55 13.85 6.65
C HIS A 139 -4.02 13.57 6.98
N ALA A 140 -4.37 12.36 7.42
CA ALA A 140 -5.73 11.99 7.78
C ALA A 140 -6.24 12.73 9.02
N LYS A 141 -5.38 13.14 9.96
CA LYS A 141 -5.81 14.00 11.08
C LYS A 141 -6.37 15.34 10.58
N THR A 142 -5.73 15.93 9.57
CA THR A 142 -6.21 17.19 8.95
C THR A 142 -7.54 17.03 8.21
N LEU A 143 -7.98 15.81 7.92
CA LEU A 143 -9.30 15.51 7.36
C LEU A 143 -10.41 15.47 8.44
N GLY A 144 -10.04 15.23 9.70
CA GLY A 144 -10.92 15.32 10.87
C GLY A 144 -11.22 16.79 11.20
N ASP A 145 -10.17 17.61 11.26
CA ASP A 145 -10.23 19.04 11.60
C ASP A 145 -11.03 19.88 10.59
N ARG A 146 -11.24 19.40 9.35
CA ARG A 146 -12.04 20.09 8.32
C ARG A 146 -13.55 19.95 8.50
N ASN A 147 -14.01 19.08 9.39
CA ASN A 147 -15.44 18.81 9.62
C ASN A 147 -15.94 19.32 10.99
N GLU A 148 -15.11 20.07 11.72
CA GLU A 148 -15.47 20.87 12.90
C GLU A 148 -15.67 22.34 12.50
#